data_AF-A0AA88M6A7-F1
#
_entry.id   AF-A0AA88M6A7-F1
#
_cell.length_a   1.000
_cell.length_b   1.000
_cell.length_c   1.000
_cell.angle_alpha   90.00
_cell.angle_beta   90.00
_cell.angle_gamma   90.00
#
_symmetry.space_group_name_H-M   'P 1'
#
loop_
_entity.id
_entity.type
_entity.pdbx_description
1 polymer ?
#
loop_
_entity_poly.entity_id
_entity_poly.type
_entity_poly.pdbx_seq_one_letter_code
_entity_poly.pdbx_strand_id
1 'polypeptide(L)'
;MDLLQVVVWSQEESVNLSRAIVVRNVPLDVSNETVGKVLDTVKVLGQTKICGCRGDATGRTLTDLDPEIPSEIDIESEAGPWPVHVVSSLLAPGAPAEGDAFQLKLRTLLQEEGKSMEEVKAIVMVNSPPKVDISVGLVDAIGKLVDRCNQVSSDGPGYRKLRLFSGLRPVPPGEEEYEAAKRQRIVESLRGPAADIVRFLKVSNPSATPSEYLSALDTAYGTTESGPDLMAKFRHTYQESGEKLSDFLYRLDKLLHTAFFKGGIDAAGINKARMEQLIKGALTNDMVALQMRMTHTLRDTPSFLQLMKEVREEEHWVAARADVKASVATVKELSTQVSQLLNVATVTSVSDCVSQKVPHYLPERVNRDDFQNPKIPKPSAPTVFCYKCGEDGHTKRECKAPEDLRKVNQKLIKMHRLQGNWSGAQ
;
A
#
# COMPACT_ATOMS: atom_id res chain seq x y z
N MET A 1 -17.47 4.12 -67.62
CA MET A 1 -16.80 2.81 -67.70
C MET A 1 -17.23 1.84 -66.61
N ASP A 2 -17.33 0.57 -67.02
CA ASP A 2 -17.36 -0.63 -66.17
C ASP A 2 -15.96 -0.93 -65.56
N LEU A 3 -15.87 -1.82 -64.57
CA LEU A 3 -14.63 -2.12 -63.83
C LEU A 3 -13.55 -2.75 -64.73
N LEU A 4 -13.95 -3.61 -65.67
CA LEU A 4 -13.03 -4.25 -66.63
C LEU A 4 -12.34 -3.24 -67.56
N GLN A 5 -13.05 -2.18 -67.96
CA GLN A 5 -12.50 -1.13 -68.84
C GLN A 5 -11.43 -0.29 -68.12
N VAL A 6 -11.48 -0.19 -66.79
CA VAL A 6 -10.45 0.51 -65.99
C VAL A 6 -9.14 -0.28 -65.97
N VAL A 7 -9.20 -1.62 -65.90
CA VAL A 7 -8.00 -2.48 -65.96
C VAL A 7 -7.35 -2.38 -67.34
N VAL A 8 -8.14 -2.42 -68.42
CA VAL A 8 -7.64 -2.23 -69.79
C VAL A 8 -6.98 -0.87 -69.97
N TRP A 9 -7.63 0.22 -69.54
CA TRP A 9 -7.06 1.57 -69.66
C TRP A 9 -5.79 1.76 -68.82
N SER A 10 -5.69 1.13 -67.65
CA SER A 10 -4.47 1.13 -66.83
C SER A 10 -3.30 0.40 -67.49
N GLN A 11 -3.59 -0.64 -68.29
CA GLN A 11 -2.59 -1.34 -69.10
C GLN A 11 -2.18 -0.53 -70.34
N GLU A 12 -3.10 0.19 -70.98
CA GLU A 12 -2.83 1.10 -72.11
C GLU A 12 -1.83 2.21 -71.70
N GLU A 13 -2.01 2.82 -70.53
CA GLU A 13 -1.12 3.87 -70.00
C GLU A 13 0.16 3.34 -69.33
N SER A 14 0.42 2.02 -69.39
CA SER A 14 1.61 1.36 -68.82
C SER A 14 1.84 1.58 -67.32
N VAL A 15 0.77 1.71 -66.52
CA VAL A 15 0.86 1.97 -65.07
C VAL A 15 0.76 0.68 -64.27
N ASN A 16 1.50 0.59 -63.15
CA ASN A 16 1.55 -0.62 -62.34
C ASN A 16 0.24 -0.86 -61.57
N LEU A 17 -0.47 -1.94 -61.91
CA LEU A 17 -1.77 -2.31 -61.33
C LEU A 17 -1.74 -2.61 -59.81
N SER A 18 -0.56 -2.86 -59.21
CA SER A 18 -0.41 -3.02 -57.76
C SER A 18 -0.28 -1.71 -57.00
N ARG A 19 -0.15 -0.59 -57.72
CA ARG A 19 0.06 0.77 -57.20
C ARG A 19 -0.91 1.80 -57.80
N ALA A 20 -1.59 1.47 -58.89
CA ALA A 20 -2.55 2.35 -59.55
C ALA A 20 -3.84 2.56 -58.74
N ILE A 21 -4.24 3.83 -58.63
CA ILE A 21 -5.49 4.31 -58.06
C ILE A 21 -6.24 5.08 -59.13
N VAL A 22 -7.57 4.93 -59.18
CA VAL A 22 -8.42 5.64 -60.12
C VAL A 22 -9.45 6.49 -59.38
N VAL A 23 -9.33 7.80 -59.55
CA VAL A 23 -10.29 8.78 -59.05
C VAL A 23 -11.41 8.92 -60.07
N ARG A 24 -12.67 8.82 -59.62
CA ARG A 24 -13.86 8.96 -60.46
C ARG A 24 -14.63 10.23 -60.13
N ASN A 25 -15.43 10.70 -61.09
CA ASN A 25 -16.30 11.88 -60.97
C ASN A 25 -15.56 13.22 -60.78
N VAL A 26 -14.33 13.33 -61.27
CA VAL A 26 -13.62 14.62 -61.34
C VAL A 26 -14.32 15.50 -62.39
N PRO A 27 -14.78 16.72 -62.06
CA PRO A 27 -15.39 17.60 -63.06
C PRO A 27 -14.39 17.98 -64.17
N LEU A 28 -14.86 18.10 -65.43
CA LEU A 28 -14.01 18.26 -66.61
C LEU A 28 -13.29 19.62 -66.70
N ASP A 29 -13.71 20.58 -65.89
CA ASP A 29 -13.16 21.92 -65.70
C ASP A 29 -12.03 21.97 -64.65
N VAL A 30 -11.80 20.90 -63.89
CA VAL A 30 -10.73 20.83 -62.88
C VAL A 30 -9.38 20.51 -63.53
N SER A 31 -8.39 21.38 -63.33
CA SER A 31 -7.03 21.18 -63.82
C SER A 31 -6.28 20.06 -63.08
N ASN A 32 -5.36 19.39 -63.78
CA ASN A 32 -4.49 18.36 -63.18
C ASN A 32 -3.67 18.90 -61.99
N GLU A 33 -3.32 20.19 -61.97
CA GLU A 33 -2.62 20.82 -60.85
C GLU A 33 -3.49 20.90 -59.59
N THR A 34 -4.80 21.12 -59.75
CA THR A 34 -5.76 21.09 -58.64
C THR A 34 -5.93 19.67 -58.12
N VAL A 35 -6.07 18.67 -59.01
CA VAL A 35 -6.17 17.25 -58.62
C VAL A 35 -4.93 16.79 -57.84
N GLY A 36 -3.73 17.20 -58.25
CA GLY A 36 -2.49 16.91 -57.51
C GLY A 36 -2.52 17.44 -56.07
N LYS A 37 -2.93 18.71 -55.87
CA LYS A 37 -3.06 19.30 -54.52
C LYS A 37 -4.06 18.57 -53.62
N VAL A 38 -5.17 18.08 -54.18
CA VAL A 38 -6.16 17.26 -53.44
C VAL A 38 -5.52 15.96 -52.95
N LEU A 39 -4.78 15.26 -53.82
CA LEU A 39 -4.13 14.00 -53.48
C LEU A 39 -2.97 14.20 -52.49
N ASP A 40 -2.15 15.25 -52.67
CA ASP A 40 -1.05 15.60 -51.75
C ASP A 40 -1.55 15.99 -50.34
N THR A 41 -2.83 16.34 -50.19
CA THR A 41 -3.46 16.59 -48.87
C THR A 41 -3.57 15.30 -48.05
N VAL A 42 -3.73 14.14 -48.71
CA VAL A 42 -3.77 12.82 -48.07
C VAL A 42 -2.36 12.31 -47.86
N LYS A 43 -1.75 12.66 -46.72
CA LYS A 43 -0.33 12.37 -46.39
C LYS A 43 0.12 10.91 -46.56
N VAL A 44 -0.79 9.95 -46.57
CA VAL A 44 -0.47 8.52 -46.77
C VAL A 44 -0.18 8.19 -48.24
N LEU A 45 -0.62 9.03 -49.18
CA LEU A 45 -0.40 8.85 -50.61
C LEU A 45 1.05 9.10 -51.05
N GLY A 46 1.82 9.93 -50.34
CA GLY A 46 3.19 10.26 -50.77
C GLY A 46 3.23 11.15 -52.02
N GLN A 47 4.29 11.04 -52.84
CA GLN A 47 4.42 11.86 -54.06
C GLN A 47 3.54 11.32 -55.18
N THR A 48 2.41 11.99 -55.42
CA THR A 48 1.44 11.55 -56.43
C THR A 48 1.86 12.00 -57.83
N LYS A 49 1.79 11.11 -58.83
CA LYS A 49 2.00 11.45 -60.25
C LYS A 49 0.78 11.06 -61.07
N ILE A 50 0.18 12.05 -61.73
CA ILE A 50 -0.92 11.85 -62.67
C ILE A 50 -0.37 11.24 -63.97
N CYS A 51 -0.85 10.04 -64.30
CA CYS A 51 -0.41 9.29 -65.47
C CYS A 51 -1.33 9.49 -66.69
N GLY A 52 -2.62 9.75 -66.49
CA GLY A 52 -3.56 9.96 -67.60
C GLY A 52 -4.93 10.44 -67.14
N CYS A 53 -5.64 11.12 -68.05
CA CYS A 53 -7.00 11.62 -67.86
C CYS A 53 -7.89 11.19 -69.04
N ARG A 54 -9.04 10.56 -68.78
CA ARG A 54 -9.98 10.11 -69.83
C ARG A 54 -11.40 10.59 -69.52
N GLY A 55 -11.96 11.35 -70.45
CA GLY A 55 -13.23 12.06 -70.27
C GLY A 55 -14.43 11.36 -70.90
N ASP A 56 -15.14 10.55 -70.11
CA ASP A 56 -16.47 10.03 -70.44
C ASP A 56 -17.51 10.68 -69.50
N ALA A 57 -18.05 11.84 -69.90
CA ALA A 57 -19.08 12.66 -69.22
C ALA A 57 -18.75 13.23 -67.81
N THR A 58 -17.91 12.56 -67.02
CA THR A 58 -17.19 13.11 -65.87
C THR A 58 -15.76 12.56 -65.89
N GLY A 59 -14.79 13.46 -65.74
CA GLY A 59 -13.36 13.15 -65.81
C GLY A 59 -12.91 12.10 -64.81
N ARG A 60 -11.85 11.39 -65.20
CA ARG A 60 -11.20 10.34 -64.40
C ARG A 60 -9.70 10.52 -64.50
N THR A 61 -9.03 10.42 -63.36
CA THR A 61 -7.59 10.65 -63.24
C THR A 61 -6.93 9.44 -62.58
N LEU A 62 -5.78 9.03 -63.12
CA LEU A 62 -5.06 7.83 -62.70
C LEU A 62 -3.70 8.18 -62.09
N THR A 63 -3.37 7.62 -60.92
CA THR A 63 -2.14 7.91 -60.14
C THR A 63 -1.50 6.64 -59.57
N ASP A 64 -0.17 6.61 -59.47
CA ASP A 64 0.66 5.43 -59.12
C ASP A 64 1.35 5.58 -57.75
N LEU A 65 0.98 4.77 -56.73
CA LEU A 65 1.36 4.94 -55.30
C LEU A 65 1.39 3.64 -54.46
N ASP A 66 2.07 3.66 -53.31
CA ASP A 66 2.11 2.56 -52.32
C ASP A 66 0.90 2.55 -51.33
N PRO A 67 0.53 1.41 -50.72
CA PRO A 67 -0.81 1.22 -50.17
C PRO A 67 -0.97 1.40 -48.63
N GLU A 68 -1.75 2.41 -48.23
CA GLU A 68 -2.85 2.29 -47.24
C GLU A 68 -3.73 3.55 -47.34
N ILE A 69 -4.96 3.46 -47.87
CA ILE A 69 -5.68 4.63 -48.41
C ILE A 69 -7.13 4.69 -47.91
N PRO A 70 -7.63 5.84 -47.42
CA PRO A 70 -9.04 6.04 -47.08
C PRO A 70 -9.97 5.89 -48.30
N SER A 71 -11.19 5.39 -48.07
CA SER A 71 -12.16 5.07 -49.14
C SER A 71 -12.79 6.30 -49.83
N GLU A 72 -12.76 7.46 -49.19
CA GLU A 72 -13.31 8.72 -49.71
C GLU A 72 -12.36 9.88 -49.36
N ILE A 73 -12.20 10.83 -50.28
CA ILE A 73 -11.46 12.08 -50.07
C ILE A 73 -12.45 13.23 -50.25
N ASP A 74 -12.52 14.11 -49.26
CA ASP A 74 -13.40 15.28 -49.23
C ASP A 74 -12.60 16.53 -48.86
N ILE A 75 -13.00 17.68 -49.40
CA ILE A 75 -12.45 19.00 -49.07
C ILE A 75 -13.61 20.00 -48.96
N GLU A 76 -13.79 20.53 -47.76
CA GLU A 76 -14.73 21.63 -47.47
C GLU A 76 -14.33 22.91 -48.22
N SER A 77 -14.69 23.06 -49.50
CA SER A 77 -15.15 24.34 -50.08
C SER A 77 -15.58 24.31 -51.56
N GLU A 78 -15.07 23.41 -52.43
CA GLU A 78 -15.32 23.59 -53.89
C GLU A 78 -15.50 22.33 -54.77
N ALA A 79 -15.37 21.10 -54.24
CA ALA A 79 -15.85 19.89 -54.93
C ALA A 79 -16.17 18.79 -53.92
N GLY A 80 -17.37 18.21 -54.00
CA GLY A 80 -17.83 17.16 -53.07
C GLY A 80 -17.12 15.81 -53.22
N PRO A 81 -17.43 14.81 -52.37
CA PRO A 81 -16.59 13.65 -52.12
C PRO A 81 -16.18 12.86 -53.37
N TRP A 82 -14.88 12.62 -53.53
CA TRP A 82 -14.33 11.82 -54.62
C TRP A 82 -14.12 10.37 -54.16
N PRO A 83 -14.87 9.39 -54.71
CA PRO A 83 -14.71 7.99 -54.35
C PRO A 83 -13.42 7.42 -54.96
N VAL A 84 -12.61 6.79 -54.10
CA VAL A 84 -11.29 6.27 -54.45
C VAL A 84 -11.35 4.74 -54.56
N HIS A 85 -10.89 4.19 -55.68
CA HIS A 85 -10.79 2.74 -55.86
C HIS A 85 -9.35 2.32 -56.18
N VAL A 86 -8.80 1.45 -55.33
CA VAL A 86 -7.52 0.75 -55.56
C VAL A 86 -7.75 -0.40 -56.53
N VAL A 87 -7.04 -0.41 -57.66
CA VAL A 87 -7.32 -1.34 -58.78
C VAL A 87 -7.12 -2.81 -58.37
N SER A 88 -6.22 -3.07 -57.42
CA SER A 88 -5.93 -4.43 -56.91
C SER A 88 -7.11 -5.09 -56.18
N SER A 89 -8.12 -4.34 -55.71
CA SER A 89 -9.28 -4.89 -54.99
C SER A 89 -10.41 -5.39 -55.90
N LEU A 90 -10.25 -5.32 -57.23
CA LEU A 90 -11.35 -5.53 -58.20
C LEU A 90 -11.23 -6.83 -59.02
N LEU A 91 -10.22 -7.66 -58.79
CA LEU A 91 -10.12 -8.99 -59.40
C LEU A 91 -10.55 -10.09 -58.41
N ALA A 92 -11.56 -10.87 -58.81
CA ALA A 92 -11.84 -12.18 -58.23
C ALA A 92 -10.68 -13.17 -58.53
N PRO A 93 -10.47 -14.20 -57.70
CA PRO A 93 -9.15 -14.83 -57.55
C PRO A 93 -8.75 -15.71 -58.73
N GLY A 94 -7.69 -15.34 -59.47
CA GLY A 94 -7.31 -16.05 -60.69
C GLY A 94 -6.00 -15.62 -61.39
N ALA A 95 -4.99 -15.18 -60.65
CA ALA A 95 -3.60 -15.02 -61.13
C ALA A 95 -2.62 -15.08 -59.93
N PRO A 96 -1.36 -15.52 -60.10
CA PRO A 96 -0.61 -16.14 -59.01
C PRO A 96 -0.08 -15.12 -57.99
N ALA A 97 -0.49 -15.30 -56.74
CA ALA A 97 0.21 -14.73 -55.58
C ALA A 97 1.55 -15.46 -55.35
N GLU A 98 2.45 -14.84 -54.58
CA GLU A 98 3.79 -15.36 -54.24
C GLU A 98 3.82 -16.77 -53.64
N GLY A 99 2.66 -17.27 -53.17
CA GLY A 99 2.47 -18.64 -52.70
C GLY A 99 2.90 -19.72 -53.70
N ASP A 100 2.75 -19.52 -55.01
CA ASP A 100 3.16 -20.54 -56.00
C ASP A 100 4.69 -20.67 -56.12
N ALA A 101 5.43 -19.56 -56.04
CA ALA A 101 6.89 -19.58 -56.05
C ALA A 101 7.44 -20.24 -54.77
N PHE A 102 6.77 -20.05 -53.63
CA PHE A 102 7.10 -20.75 -52.39
C PHE A 102 6.75 -22.25 -52.46
N GLN A 103 5.56 -22.62 -52.97
CA GLN A 103 5.15 -24.01 -53.16
C GLN A 103 6.11 -24.77 -54.08
N LEU A 104 6.61 -24.13 -55.14
CA LEU A 104 7.59 -24.73 -56.05
C LEU A 104 8.93 -24.97 -55.34
N LYS A 105 9.49 -23.96 -54.65
CA LYS A 105 10.73 -24.08 -53.86
C LYS A 105 10.61 -25.14 -52.75
N LEU A 106 9.46 -25.21 -52.08
CA LEU A 106 9.18 -26.20 -51.04
C LEU A 106 9.18 -27.62 -51.61
N ARG A 107 8.57 -27.84 -52.78
CA ARG A 107 8.61 -29.15 -53.46
C ARG A 107 10.02 -29.54 -53.88
N THR A 108 10.81 -28.61 -54.41
CA THR A 108 12.22 -28.86 -54.77
C THR A 108 13.05 -29.25 -53.54
N LEU A 109 12.94 -28.48 -52.44
CA LEU A 109 13.69 -28.74 -51.21
C LEU A 109 13.30 -30.07 -50.56
N LEU A 110 12.01 -30.42 -50.54
CA LEU A 110 11.56 -31.73 -50.05
C LEU A 110 12.13 -32.88 -50.89
N GLN A 111 12.20 -32.71 -52.21
CA GLN A 111 12.74 -33.72 -53.13
C GLN A 111 14.27 -33.88 -53.00
N GLU A 112 15.01 -32.80 -52.74
CA GLU A 112 16.45 -32.85 -52.41
C GLU A 112 16.72 -33.56 -51.07
N GLU A 113 15.85 -33.33 -50.08
CA GLU A 113 15.89 -33.97 -48.75
C GLU A 113 15.29 -35.39 -48.70
N GLY A 114 14.84 -35.94 -49.84
CA GLY A 114 14.26 -37.28 -49.95
C GLY A 114 12.90 -37.46 -49.27
N LYS A 115 12.17 -36.37 -49.00
CA LYS A 115 10.89 -36.34 -48.28
C LYS A 115 9.73 -36.00 -49.21
N SER A 116 8.51 -36.41 -48.84
CA SER A 116 7.32 -36.21 -49.67
C SER A 116 6.36 -35.15 -49.08
N MET A 117 5.55 -34.53 -49.94
CA MET A 117 4.50 -33.58 -49.50
C MET A 117 3.40 -34.27 -48.68
N GLU A 118 3.25 -35.58 -48.83
CA GLU A 118 2.32 -36.44 -48.11
C GLU A 118 2.81 -36.67 -46.67
N GLU A 119 4.14 -36.74 -46.44
CA GLU A 119 4.73 -36.78 -45.09
C GLU A 119 4.56 -35.44 -44.36
N VAL A 120 4.74 -34.32 -45.05
CA VAL A 120 4.46 -32.98 -44.50
C VAL A 120 2.97 -32.83 -44.16
N LYS A 121 2.07 -33.30 -45.03
CA LYS A 121 0.63 -33.39 -44.72
C LYS A 121 0.35 -34.33 -43.55
N ALA A 122 1.04 -35.46 -43.43
CA ALA A 122 0.88 -36.38 -42.31
C ALA A 122 1.27 -35.70 -40.98
N ILE A 123 2.37 -34.95 -40.92
CA ILE A 123 2.77 -34.19 -39.72
C ILE A 123 1.71 -33.14 -39.34
N VAL A 124 1.08 -32.49 -40.33
CA VAL A 124 -0.02 -31.53 -40.10
C VAL A 124 -1.33 -32.21 -39.68
N MET A 125 -1.66 -33.38 -40.24
CA MET A 125 -2.91 -34.12 -39.98
C MET A 125 -2.84 -35.04 -38.74
N VAL A 126 -1.65 -35.47 -38.30
CA VAL A 126 -1.47 -36.26 -37.07
C VAL A 126 -1.83 -35.46 -35.81
N ASN A 127 -1.89 -34.14 -35.89
CA ASN A 127 -2.28 -33.25 -34.79
C ASN A 127 -3.79 -32.90 -34.74
N SER A 128 -4.66 -33.62 -35.49
CA SER A 128 -6.11 -33.47 -35.34
C SER A 128 -6.75 -34.61 -34.50
N PRO A 129 -7.15 -34.37 -33.23
CA PRO A 129 -8.15 -35.21 -32.56
C PRO A 129 -9.51 -35.11 -33.28
N PRO A 130 -10.47 -36.02 -33.03
CA PRO A 130 -11.69 -36.10 -33.82
C PRO A 130 -12.56 -34.83 -33.69
N LYS A 131 -13.27 -34.52 -34.78
CA LYS A 131 -14.11 -33.33 -34.98
C LYS A 131 -14.85 -32.88 -33.71
N VAL A 132 -14.43 -31.75 -33.15
CA VAL A 132 -15.31 -30.81 -32.45
C VAL A 132 -15.36 -29.57 -33.32
N ASP A 133 -16.56 -29.12 -33.69
CA ASP A 133 -16.72 -28.03 -34.64
C ASP A 133 -16.06 -26.74 -34.14
N ILE A 134 -15.13 -26.22 -34.94
CA ILE A 134 -14.42 -24.96 -34.67
C ILE A 134 -15.41 -23.79 -34.61
N SER A 135 -16.54 -23.86 -35.34
CA SER A 135 -17.63 -22.89 -35.23
C SER A 135 -18.31 -22.93 -33.86
N VAL A 136 -18.53 -24.12 -33.28
CA VAL A 136 -19.13 -24.27 -31.94
C VAL A 136 -18.15 -23.75 -30.88
N GLY A 137 -16.85 -24.03 -31.00
CA GLY A 137 -15.83 -23.49 -30.09
C GLY A 137 -15.72 -21.96 -30.15
N LEU A 138 -15.83 -21.37 -31.34
CA LEU A 138 -15.83 -19.91 -31.51
C LEU A 138 -17.13 -19.28 -31.00
N VAL A 139 -18.29 -19.89 -31.27
CA VAL A 139 -19.60 -19.43 -30.76
C VAL A 139 -19.68 -19.54 -29.24
N ASP A 140 -19.13 -20.60 -28.63
CA ASP A 140 -18.99 -20.75 -27.18
C ASP A 140 -18.04 -19.71 -26.57
N ALA A 141 -16.91 -19.41 -27.23
CA ALA A 141 -15.99 -18.36 -26.80
C ALA A 141 -16.62 -16.96 -26.87
N ILE A 142 -17.39 -16.68 -27.93
CA ILE A 142 -18.15 -15.44 -28.10
C ILE A 142 -19.30 -15.36 -27.08
N GLY A 143 -20.05 -16.44 -26.86
CA GLY A 143 -21.09 -16.53 -25.83
C GLY A 143 -20.52 -16.22 -24.44
N LYS A 144 -19.42 -16.88 -24.06
CA LYS A 144 -18.68 -16.61 -22.82
C LYS A 144 -18.07 -15.21 -22.74
N LEU A 145 -17.93 -14.48 -23.85
CA LEU A 145 -17.51 -13.08 -23.85
C LEU A 145 -18.73 -12.16 -23.66
N VAL A 146 -19.81 -12.40 -24.38
CA VAL A 146 -21.10 -11.70 -24.25
C VAL A 146 -21.67 -11.83 -22.85
N ASP A 147 -21.64 -13.03 -22.24
CA ASP A 147 -22.04 -13.25 -20.85
C ASP A 147 -21.19 -12.42 -19.86
N ARG A 148 -19.89 -12.25 -20.14
CA ARG A 148 -18.99 -11.41 -19.33
C ARG A 148 -19.21 -9.91 -19.54
N CYS A 149 -19.69 -9.49 -20.70
CA CYS A 149 -20.07 -8.10 -20.97
C CYS A 149 -21.46 -7.75 -20.41
N ASN A 150 -22.40 -8.70 -20.43
CA ASN A 150 -23.75 -8.57 -19.88
C ASN A 150 -23.78 -8.72 -18.35
N GLN A 151 -22.74 -9.30 -17.75
CA GLN A 151 -22.53 -9.24 -16.32
C GLN A 151 -22.24 -7.78 -15.93
N VAL A 152 -23.28 -7.06 -15.51
CA VAL A 152 -23.19 -5.67 -15.03
C VAL A 152 -21.98 -5.53 -14.11
N SER A 153 -21.02 -4.72 -14.52
CA SER A 153 -19.85 -4.41 -13.72
C SER A 153 -20.35 -3.74 -12.45
N SER A 154 -20.15 -4.42 -11.31
CA SER A 154 -20.39 -3.83 -10.00
C SER A 154 -19.37 -2.71 -9.82
N ASP A 155 -19.74 -1.48 -10.17
CA ASP A 155 -18.85 -0.32 -10.15
C ASP A 155 -18.30 -0.09 -8.74
N GLY A 156 -17.03 -0.45 -8.60
CA GLY A 156 -16.27 -0.43 -7.36
C GLY A 156 -15.04 -1.32 -7.51
N PRO A 157 -14.04 -1.21 -6.62
CA PRO A 157 -12.89 -2.11 -6.58
C PRO A 157 -13.32 -3.48 -5.98
N GLY A 158 -14.26 -4.14 -6.64
CA GLY A 158 -14.80 -5.44 -6.27
C GLY A 158 -13.76 -6.53 -6.53
N TYR A 159 -12.98 -6.87 -5.49
CA TYR A 159 -12.16 -8.07 -5.47
C TYR A 159 -13.02 -9.26 -5.93
N ARG A 160 -12.64 -9.93 -7.04
CA ARG A 160 -13.30 -11.17 -7.48
C ARG A 160 -13.43 -12.09 -6.27
N LYS A 161 -14.68 -12.44 -5.94
CA LYS A 161 -15.04 -13.19 -4.73
C LYS A 161 -14.15 -14.42 -4.63
N LEU A 162 -13.39 -14.53 -3.54
CA LEU A 162 -12.42 -15.61 -3.34
C LEU A 162 -13.14 -16.95 -3.51
N ARG A 163 -12.74 -17.73 -4.53
CA ARG A 163 -13.16 -19.12 -4.64
C ARG A 163 -12.50 -19.91 -3.51
N LEU A 164 -13.26 -20.81 -2.90
CA LEU A 164 -12.74 -21.71 -1.88
C LEU A 164 -11.65 -22.58 -2.52
N PHE A 165 -10.50 -22.68 -1.86
CA PHE A 165 -9.41 -23.56 -2.25
C PHE A 165 -9.47 -24.80 -1.35
N SER A 166 -9.78 -25.96 -1.94
CA SER A 166 -9.99 -27.21 -1.19
C SER A 166 -8.67 -27.86 -0.75
N GLY A 167 -7.54 -27.50 -1.37
CA GLY A 167 -6.20 -28.05 -1.04
C GLY A 167 -5.97 -29.49 -1.51
N LEU A 168 -6.99 -30.15 -2.07
CA LEU A 168 -6.92 -31.50 -2.58
C LEU A 168 -6.11 -31.58 -3.88
N ARG A 169 -5.43 -32.72 -4.09
CA ARG A 169 -4.74 -33.07 -5.34
C ARG A 169 -5.26 -34.42 -5.85
N PRO A 170 -5.62 -34.55 -7.14
CA PRO A 170 -5.68 -33.49 -8.16
C PRO A 170 -6.77 -32.45 -7.85
N VAL A 171 -6.57 -31.22 -8.34
CA VAL A 171 -7.47 -30.08 -8.07
C VAL A 171 -8.83 -30.31 -8.76
N PRO A 172 -9.97 -30.14 -8.07
CA PRO A 172 -11.29 -30.34 -8.66
C PRO A 172 -11.57 -29.42 -9.88
N PRO A 173 -12.31 -29.90 -10.91
CA PRO A 173 -12.67 -29.06 -12.06
C PRO A 173 -13.44 -27.81 -11.64
N GLY A 174 -12.85 -26.63 -11.87
CA GLY A 174 -13.42 -25.32 -11.53
C GLY A 174 -12.73 -24.59 -10.36
N GLU A 175 -11.86 -25.27 -9.61
CA GLU A 175 -10.96 -24.63 -8.63
C GLU A 175 -9.69 -24.11 -9.33
N GLU A 176 -9.18 -22.96 -8.89
CA GLU A 176 -7.92 -22.40 -9.38
C GLU A 176 -6.73 -22.94 -8.58
N GLU A 177 -5.61 -23.20 -9.25
CA GLU A 177 -4.36 -23.54 -8.58
C GLU A 177 -3.87 -22.36 -7.72
N TYR A 178 -3.58 -22.61 -6.44
CA TYR A 178 -3.26 -21.60 -5.44
C TYR A 178 -2.15 -20.61 -5.86
N GLU A 179 -1.10 -21.09 -6.53
CA GLU A 179 -0.02 -20.23 -7.05
C GLU A 179 -0.44 -19.40 -8.27
N ALA A 180 -1.37 -19.88 -9.10
CA ALA A 180 -1.96 -19.08 -10.17
C ALA A 180 -2.83 -17.94 -9.59
N ALA A 181 -3.65 -18.24 -8.58
CA ALA A 181 -4.49 -17.25 -7.89
C ALA A 181 -3.63 -16.14 -7.23
N LYS A 182 -2.51 -16.49 -6.58
CA LYS A 182 -1.54 -15.52 -6.05
C LYS A 182 -0.95 -14.62 -7.13
N ARG A 183 -0.45 -15.19 -8.24
CA ARG A 183 0.12 -14.41 -9.35
C ARG A 183 -0.88 -13.41 -9.89
N GLN A 184 -2.12 -13.86 -10.12
CA GLN A 184 -3.21 -13.00 -10.58
C GLN A 184 -3.52 -11.89 -9.57
N ARG A 185 -3.58 -12.19 -8.26
CA ARG A 185 -3.82 -11.18 -7.21
C ARG A 185 -2.75 -10.10 -7.12
N ILE A 186 -1.47 -10.48 -7.28
CA ILE A 186 -0.35 -9.52 -7.31
C ILE A 186 -0.45 -8.63 -8.55
N VAL A 187 -0.69 -9.19 -9.73
CA VAL A 187 -0.86 -8.39 -10.97
C VAL A 187 -2.07 -7.45 -10.86
N GLU A 188 -3.18 -7.90 -10.26
CA GLU A 188 -4.39 -7.09 -10.08
C GLU A 188 -4.25 -5.95 -9.05
N SER A 189 -3.28 -5.98 -8.13
CA SER A 189 -3.07 -4.91 -7.15
C SER A 189 -2.11 -3.82 -7.64
N LEU A 190 -1.23 -4.12 -8.60
CA LEU A 190 -0.21 -3.20 -9.10
C LEU A 190 -0.77 -2.21 -10.14
N ARG A 191 -0.25 -0.98 -10.15
CA ARG A 191 -0.62 0.08 -11.10
C ARG A 191 0.63 0.82 -11.58
N GLY A 192 0.55 1.44 -12.77
CA GLY A 192 1.63 2.23 -13.36
C GLY A 192 2.96 1.48 -13.45
N PRO A 193 4.10 2.15 -13.22
CA PRO A 193 5.43 1.55 -13.35
C PRO A 193 5.65 0.25 -12.55
N ALA A 194 4.97 0.07 -11.42
CA ALA A 194 5.06 -1.16 -10.63
C ALA A 194 4.36 -2.36 -11.31
N ALA A 195 3.28 -2.12 -12.07
CA ALA A 195 2.67 -3.16 -12.91
C ALA A 195 3.54 -3.48 -14.13
N ASP A 196 4.25 -2.48 -14.66
CA ASP A 196 5.10 -2.64 -15.85
C ASP A 196 6.30 -3.55 -15.57
N ILE A 197 6.95 -3.42 -14.40
CA ILE A 197 8.03 -4.31 -13.94
C ILE A 197 7.60 -5.79 -13.94
N VAL A 198 6.44 -6.10 -13.36
CA VAL A 198 5.91 -7.48 -13.34
C VAL A 198 5.48 -7.94 -14.73
N ARG A 199 5.00 -7.02 -15.60
CA ARG A 199 4.70 -7.36 -17.00
C ARG A 199 5.96 -7.71 -17.79
N PHE A 200 7.04 -6.94 -17.65
CA PHE A 200 8.33 -7.23 -18.29
C PHE A 200 8.90 -8.55 -17.80
N LEU A 201 8.88 -8.81 -16.49
CA LEU A 201 9.29 -10.11 -15.93
C LEU A 201 8.46 -11.26 -16.51
N LYS A 202 7.14 -11.09 -16.66
CA LYS A 202 6.26 -12.13 -17.25
C LYS A 202 6.51 -12.36 -18.75
N VAL A 203 6.97 -11.35 -19.50
CA VAL A 203 7.38 -11.50 -20.91
C VAL A 203 8.68 -12.31 -21.00
N SER A 204 9.65 -12.03 -20.13
CA SER A 204 10.93 -12.77 -20.11
C SER A 204 10.83 -14.17 -19.48
N ASN A 205 9.96 -14.34 -18.48
CA ASN A 205 9.70 -15.62 -17.80
C ASN A 205 8.18 -15.81 -17.58
N PRO A 206 7.47 -16.46 -18.53
CA PRO A 206 6.04 -16.74 -18.40
C PRO A 206 5.69 -17.65 -17.20
N SER A 207 6.64 -18.46 -16.74
CA SER A 207 6.50 -19.38 -15.59
C SER A 207 6.78 -18.74 -14.23
N ALA A 208 7.22 -17.47 -14.17
CA ALA A 208 7.64 -16.80 -12.95
C ALA A 208 6.63 -16.93 -11.79
N THR A 209 7.15 -17.20 -10.59
CA THR A 209 6.39 -17.42 -9.34
C THR A 209 5.95 -16.11 -8.67
N PRO A 210 4.96 -16.14 -7.74
CA PRO A 210 4.64 -14.99 -6.89
C PRO A 210 5.85 -14.41 -6.13
N SER A 211 6.76 -15.29 -5.69
CA SER A 211 8.03 -14.90 -5.05
C SER A 211 8.94 -14.11 -5.97
N GLU A 212 9.06 -14.48 -7.25
CA GLU A 212 9.81 -13.70 -8.24
C GLU A 212 9.16 -12.34 -8.52
N TYR A 213 7.82 -12.27 -8.56
CA TYR A 213 7.11 -10.99 -8.72
C TYR A 213 7.41 -10.03 -7.55
N LEU A 214 7.37 -10.53 -6.31
CA LEU A 214 7.72 -9.74 -5.13
C LEU A 214 9.20 -9.38 -5.08
N SER A 215 10.09 -10.30 -5.50
CA SER A 215 11.53 -10.06 -5.59
C SER A 215 11.89 -8.97 -6.60
N ALA A 216 11.25 -8.96 -7.78
CA ALA A 216 11.43 -7.91 -8.78
C ALA A 216 10.94 -6.54 -8.27
N LEU A 217 9.85 -6.52 -7.48
CA LEU A 217 9.36 -5.28 -6.85
C LEU A 217 10.29 -4.79 -5.73
N ASP A 218 10.83 -5.67 -4.89
CA ASP A 218 11.86 -5.31 -3.89
C ASP A 218 13.18 -4.89 -4.55
N THR A 219 13.51 -5.44 -5.72
CA THR A 219 14.68 -5.00 -6.51
C THR A 219 14.50 -3.59 -7.07
N ALA A 220 13.29 -3.22 -7.49
CA ALA A 220 13.01 -1.93 -8.10
C ALA A 220 12.64 -0.80 -7.11
N TYR A 221 12.00 -1.14 -6.00
CA TYR A 221 11.47 -0.16 -5.02
C TYR A 221 11.89 -0.42 -3.56
N GLY A 222 12.58 -1.52 -3.29
CA GLY A 222 13.07 -1.85 -1.96
C GLY A 222 14.24 -0.97 -1.54
N THR A 223 14.63 -1.07 -0.27
CA THR A 223 15.82 -0.37 0.24
C THR A 223 17.09 -0.94 -0.39
N THR A 224 17.95 -0.06 -0.92
CA THR A 224 19.30 -0.42 -1.39
C THR A 224 20.29 -0.64 -0.24
N GLU A 225 19.94 -0.23 0.99
CA GLU A 225 20.73 -0.48 2.20
C GLU A 225 20.79 -2.00 2.49
N SER A 226 21.99 -2.53 2.76
CA SER A 226 22.17 -3.94 3.11
C SER A 226 21.79 -4.22 4.58
N GLY A 227 21.58 -5.49 4.94
CA GLY A 227 21.34 -5.90 6.33
C GLY A 227 22.38 -5.36 7.33
N PRO A 228 23.70 -5.46 7.04
CA PRO A 228 24.75 -4.82 7.84
C PRO A 228 24.63 -3.29 7.95
N ASP A 229 24.33 -2.58 6.86
CA ASP A 229 24.18 -1.11 6.88
C ASP A 229 22.99 -0.68 7.75
N LEU A 230 21.86 -1.40 7.61
CA LEU A 230 20.67 -1.20 8.43
C LEU A 230 20.94 -1.49 9.92
N MET A 231 21.74 -2.50 10.23
CA MET A 231 22.19 -2.76 11.60
C MET A 231 23.15 -1.70 12.13
N ALA A 232 24.05 -1.16 11.30
CA ALA A 232 24.92 -0.04 11.68
C ALA A 232 24.08 1.19 11.99
N LYS A 233 23.12 1.54 11.13
CA LYS A 233 22.14 2.63 11.30
C LYS A 233 21.31 2.46 12.57
N PHE A 234 20.79 1.26 12.83
CA PHE A 234 20.11 0.90 14.08
C PHE A 234 20.99 1.14 15.31
N ARG A 235 22.25 0.67 15.32
CA ARG A 235 23.19 0.86 16.44
C ARG A 235 23.62 2.31 16.65
N HIS A 236 23.51 3.16 15.64
CA HIS A 236 23.76 4.61 15.73
C HIS A 236 22.47 5.45 15.83
N THR A 237 21.33 4.82 16.11
CA THR A 237 20.07 5.55 16.37
C THR A 237 19.95 5.85 17.87
N TYR A 238 19.76 7.12 18.19
CA TYR A 238 19.66 7.68 19.55
C TYR A 238 18.34 8.45 19.71
N GLN A 239 17.89 8.57 20.96
CA GLN A 239 16.72 9.35 21.34
C GLN A 239 16.99 10.85 21.13
N GLU A 240 16.06 11.55 20.49
CA GLU A 240 16.15 12.96 20.19
C GLU A 240 15.73 13.84 21.39
N SER A 241 16.20 15.09 21.43
CA SER A 241 15.88 15.98 22.56
C SER A 241 14.38 16.30 22.60
N GLY A 242 13.70 15.87 23.67
CA GLY A 242 12.25 16.00 23.82
C GLY A 242 11.42 14.87 23.20
N GLU A 243 12.04 13.89 22.55
CA GLU A 243 11.37 12.67 22.08
C GLU A 243 11.02 11.78 23.29
N LYS A 244 9.80 11.22 23.32
CA LYS A 244 9.43 10.23 24.33
C LYS A 244 10.13 8.90 24.08
N LEU A 245 10.35 8.12 25.15
CA LEU A 245 11.00 6.83 25.03
C LEU A 245 10.17 5.83 24.19
N SER A 246 8.84 5.92 24.23
CA SER A 246 7.95 5.10 23.40
C SER A 246 8.01 5.47 21.91
N ASP A 247 8.22 6.74 21.56
CA ASP A 247 8.40 7.19 20.19
C ASP A 247 9.77 6.78 19.64
N PHE A 248 10.83 6.95 20.44
CA PHE A 248 12.18 6.44 20.15
C PHE A 248 12.16 4.93 19.93
N LEU A 249 11.52 4.16 20.82
CA LEU A 249 11.40 2.71 20.72
C LEU A 249 10.66 2.27 19.45
N TYR A 250 9.61 2.98 19.04
CA TYR A 250 8.90 2.70 17.79
C TYR A 250 9.77 2.96 16.55
N ARG A 251 10.47 4.11 16.52
CA ARG A 251 11.41 4.48 15.45
C ARG A 251 12.56 3.48 15.34
N LEU A 252 13.09 3.04 16.48
CA LEU A 252 14.14 2.04 16.61
C LEU A 252 13.70 0.65 16.11
N ASP A 253 12.48 0.22 16.45
CA ASP A 253 11.94 -1.09 16.02
C ASP A 253 11.70 -1.17 14.52
N LYS A 254 11.24 -0.07 13.90
CA LYS A 254 11.07 0.03 12.44
C LYS A 254 12.39 -0.24 11.68
N LEU A 255 13.51 0.31 12.17
CA LEU A 255 14.83 0.04 11.61
C LEU A 255 15.24 -1.42 11.81
N LEU A 256 15.00 -1.98 13.00
CA LEU A 256 15.35 -3.35 13.34
C LEU A 256 14.58 -4.40 12.51
N HIS A 257 13.29 -4.15 12.24
CA HIS A 257 12.50 -4.99 11.35
C HIS A 257 12.98 -4.93 9.90
N THR A 258 13.38 -3.75 9.41
CA THR A 258 13.97 -3.61 8.06
C THR A 258 15.29 -4.37 7.98
N ALA A 259 16.14 -4.26 9.01
CA ALA A 259 17.38 -5.02 9.12
C ALA A 259 17.15 -6.54 9.13
N PHE A 260 16.14 -7.03 9.88
CA PHE A 260 15.75 -8.45 9.89
C PHE A 260 15.37 -8.95 8.49
N PHE A 261 14.51 -8.23 7.75
CA PHE A 261 14.11 -8.64 6.40
C PHE A 261 15.28 -8.65 5.38
N LYS A 262 16.30 -7.81 5.57
CA LYS A 262 17.52 -7.82 4.76
C LYS A 262 18.66 -8.67 5.35
N GLY A 263 18.35 -9.56 6.32
CA GLY A 263 19.28 -10.55 6.86
C GLY A 263 20.38 -10.00 7.79
N GLY A 264 20.20 -8.81 8.34
CA GLY A 264 21.16 -8.18 9.27
C GLY A 264 21.11 -8.72 10.71
N ILE A 265 20.04 -9.42 11.09
CA ILE A 265 19.88 -10.01 12.43
C ILE A 265 18.96 -11.23 12.39
N ASP A 266 19.23 -12.24 13.22
CA ASP A 266 18.37 -13.41 13.40
C ASP A 266 17.13 -13.10 14.26
N ALA A 267 16.02 -13.81 14.02
CA ALA A 267 14.77 -13.65 14.77
C ALA A 267 14.96 -13.79 16.30
N ALA A 268 15.85 -14.69 16.74
CA ALA A 268 16.18 -14.90 18.15
C ALA A 268 16.93 -13.69 18.78
N GLY A 269 17.65 -12.90 17.97
CA GLY A 269 18.42 -11.74 18.41
C GLY A 269 17.60 -10.46 18.53
N ILE A 270 16.43 -10.35 17.88
CA ILE A 270 15.66 -9.10 17.74
C ILE A 270 15.34 -8.48 19.12
N ASN A 271 14.72 -9.23 20.03
CA ASN A 271 14.29 -8.69 21.33
C ASN A 271 15.48 -8.20 22.17
N LYS A 272 16.60 -8.92 22.10
CA LYS A 272 17.84 -8.53 22.78
C LYS A 272 18.47 -7.28 22.18
N ALA A 273 18.61 -7.22 20.86
CA ALA A 273 19.16 -6.05 20.17
C ALA A 273 18.32 -4.79 20.44
N ARG A 274 16.99 -4.91 20.39
CA ARG A 274 16.05 -3.83 20.74
C ARG A 274 16.29 -3.33 22.17
N MET A 275 16.33 -4.23 23.15
CA MET A 275 16.52 -3.85 24.55
C MET A 275 17.89 -3.21 24.80
N GLU A 276 18.95 -3.78 24.23
CA GLU A 276 20.31 -3.21 24.31
C GLU A 276 20.37 -1.79 23.74
N GLN A 277 19.79 -1.57 22.54
CA GLN A 277 19.86 -0.28 21.87
C GLN A 277 18.91 0.74 22.47
N LEU A 278 17.78 0.32 23.05
CA LEU A 278 16.94 1.19 23.87
C LEU A 278 17.72 1.73 25.07
N ILE A 279 18.41 0.85 25.81
CA ILE A 279 19.20 1.24 26.99
C ILE A 279 20.40 2.13 26.61
N LYS A 280 21.08 1.84 25.50
CA LYS A 280 22.29 2.56 25.04
C LYS A 280 21.99 3.86 24.31
N GLY A 281 20.88 3.92 23.57
CA GLY A 281 20.50 5.02 22.70
C GLY A 281 19.61 6.07 23.37
N ALA A 282 18.97 5.74 24.50
CA ALA A 282 18.17 6.68 25.27
C ALA A 282 19.02 7.79 25.91
N LEU A 283 18.38 8.93 26.19
CA LEU A 283 19.00 10.07 26.86
C LEU A 283 19.43 9.73 28.29
N THR A 284 20.55 10.28 28.75
CA THR A 284 21.13 10.00 30.07
C THR A 284 20.25 10.45 31.24
N ASN A 285 19.33 11.38 31.00
CA ASN A 285 18.38 11.94 31.96
C ASN A 285 16.96 11.38 31.79
N ASP A 286 16.72 10.43 30.87
CA ASP A 286 15.41 9.79 30.73
C ASP A 286 15.16 8.83 31.90
N MET A 287 14.21 9.22 32.77
CA MET A 287 13.82 8.46 33.96
C MET A 287 13.16 7.12 33.63
N VAL A 288 12.46 7.03 32.50
CA VAL A 288 11.83 5.79 32.02
C VAL A 288 12.91 4.85 31.52
N ALA A 289 13.88 5.33 30.75
CA ALA A 289 15.00 4.53 30.27
C ALA A 289 15.87 3.99 31.42
N LEU A 290 16.08 4.80 32.46
CA LEU A 290 16.73 4.38 33.69
C LEU A 290 15.95 3.25 34.39
N GLN A 291 14.63 3.39 34.51
CA GLN A 291 13.77 2.35 35.09
C GLN A 291 13.77 1.05 34.27
N MET A 292 13.72 1.15 32.94
CA MET A 292 13.82 0.01 32.02
C MET A 292 15.17 -0.70 32.18
N ARG A 293 16.28 0.05 32.23
CA ARG A 293 17.63 -0.47 32.48
C ARG A 293 17.69 -1.26 33.80
N MET A 294 17.21 -0.68 34.90
CA MET A 294 17.22 -1.32 36.21
C MET A 294 16.35 -2.59 36.25
N THR A 295 15.18 -2.56 35.61
CA THR A 295 14.22 -3.67 35.62
C THR A 295 14.72 -4.88 34.82
N HIS A 296 15.36 -4.64 33.67
CA HIS A 296 15.71 -5.68 32.69
C HIS A 296 17.19 -6.07 32.66
N THR A 297 18.01 -5.61 33.61
CA THR A 297 19.43 -6.01 33.70
C THR A 297 19.61 -7.53 33.94
N LEU A 298 18.66 -8.16 34.64
CA LEU A 298 18.71 -9.59 35.04
C LEU A 298 17.46 -10.38 34.62
N ARG A 299 16.72 -9.90 33.62
CA ARG A 299 15.49 -10.54 33.12
C ARG A 299 15.63 -10.94 31.66
N ASP A 300 14.79 -11.88 31.23
CA ASP A 300 14.62 -12.21 29.82
C ASP A 300 14.14 -10.98 29.04
N THR A 301 14.68 -10.79 27.84
CA THR A 301 14.42 -9.59 27.04
C THR A 301 12.98 -9.58 26.53
N PRO A 302 12.16 -8.57 26.86
CA PRO A 302 10.75 -8.53 26.49
C PRO A 302 10.54 -8.44 24.97
N SER A 303 9.40 -8.94 24.50
CA SER A 303 8.93 -8.67 23.14
C SER A 303 8.61 -7.18 22.96
N PHE A 304 8.54 -6.71 21.70
CA PHE A 304 8.20 -5.33 21.37
C PHE A 304 6.92 -4.84 22.09
N LEU A 305 5.84 -5.62 22.05
CA LEU A 305 4.55 -5.24 22.64
C LEU A 305 4.59 -5.18 24.17
N GLN A 306 5.34 -6.07 24.82
CA GLN A 306 5.54 -6.03 26.28
C GLN A 306 6.35 -4.80 26.67
N LEU A 307 7.47 -4.55 25.98
CA LEU A 307 8.34 -3.40 26.25
C LEU A 307 7.63 -2.06 25.99
N MET A 308 6.90 -1.94 24.87
CA MET A 308 6.08 -0.76 24.57
C MET A 308 5.00 -0.49 25.63
N LYS A 309 4.40 -1.55 26.18
CA LYS A 309 3.43 -1.42 27.27
C LYS A 309 4.11 -0.90 28.54
N GLU A 310 5.19 -1.53 28.97
CA GLU A 310 5.94 -1.14 30.18
C GLU A 310 6.47 0.30 30.09
N VAL A 311 7.01 0.70 28.94
CA VAL A 311 7.48 2.06 28.68
C VAL A 311 6.33 3.07 28.79
N ARG A 312 5.17 2.81 28.16
CA ARG A 312 4.00 3.72 28.23
C ARG A 312 3.40 3.82 29.63
N GLU A 313 3.39 2.71 30.38
CA GLU A 313 2.94 2.70 31.78
C GLU A 313 3.87 3.56 32.66
N GLU A 314 5.19 3.41 32.55
CA GLU A 314 6.14 4.23 33.33
C GLU A 314 6.19 5.69 32.85
N GLU A 315 6.04 5.99 31.55
CA GLU A 315 5.86 7.36 31.04
C GLU A 315 4.68 8.06 31.72
N HIS A 316 3.54 7.37 31.83
CA HIS A 316 2.36 7.87 32.54
C HIS A 316 2.64 8.09 34.04
N TRP A 317 3.34 7.16 34.71
CA TRP A 317 3.72 7.33 36.11
C TRP A 317 4.72 8.47 36.35
N VAL A 318 5.68 8.68 35.44
CA VAL A 318 6.64 9.80 35.52
C VAL A 318 5.92 11.14 35.34
N ALA A 319 5.00 11.25 34.37
CA ALA A 319 4.17 12.44 34.17
C ALA A 319 3.32 12.74 35.41
N ALA A 320 2.56 11.77 35.92
CA ALA A 320 1.75 11.95 37.12
C ALA A 320 2.57 12.37 38.36
N ARG A 321 3.79 11.84 38.52
CA ARG A 321 4.71 12.27 39.59
C ARG A 321 5.25 13.69 39.37
N ALA A 322 5.39 14.16 38.13
CA ALA A 322 5.79 15.53 37.82
C ALA A 322 4.67 16.53 38.17
N ASP A 323 3.42 16.22 37.80
CA ASP A 323 2.25 17.05 38.12
C ASP A 323 2.01 17.16 39.63
N VAL A 324 2.18 16.07 40.38
CA VAL A 324 2.15 16.09 41.86
C VAL A 324 3.27 16.96 42.43
N LYS A 325 4.48 16.93 41.86
CA LYS A 325 5.58 17.81 42.31
C LYS A 325 5.30 19.29 42.01
N ALA A 326 4.75 19.60 40.83
CA ALA A 326 4.39 20.96 40.44
C ALA A 326 3.27 21.54 41.31
N SER A 327 2.20 20.76 41.55
CA SER A 327 1.11 21.16 42.45
C SER A 327 1.58 21.32 43.91
N VAL A 328 2.46 20.47 44.42
CA VAL A 328 3.07 20.66 45.75
C VAL A 328 3.96 21.91 45.82
N ALA A 329 4.66 22.27 44.73
CA ALA A 329 5.45 23.50 44.67
C ALA A 329 4.57 24.76 44.73
N THR A 330 3.51 24.82 43.90
CA THR A 330 2.56 25.95 43.89
C THR A 330 1.83 26.11 45.23
N VAL A 331 1.42 25.01 45.88
CA VAL A 331 0.80 25.07 47.22
C VAL A 331 1.77 25.61 48.28
N LYS A 332 3.06 25.25 48.23
CA LYS A 332 4.08 25.81 49.13
C LYS A 332 4.30 27.30 48.90
N GLU A 333 4.38 27.71 47.63
CA GLU A 333 4.55 29.12 47.27
C GLU A 333 3.36 29.96 47.72
N LEU A 334 2.13 29.51 47.42
CA LEU A 334 0.90 30.19 47.85
C LEU A 334 0.80 30.26 49.37
N SER A 335 1.15 29.18 50.09
CA SER A 335 1.20 29.19 51.57
C SER A 335 2.23 30.18 52.13
N THR A 336 3.35 30.37 51.42
CA THR A 336 4.39 31.35 51.80
C THR A 336 3.89 32.78 51.57
N GLN A 337 3.25 33.05 50.43
CA GLN A 337 2.63 34.35 50.12
C GLN A 337 1.50 34.69 51.12
N VAL A 338 0.62 33.74 51.44
CA VAL A 338 -0.44 33.90 52.45
C VAL A 338 0.16 34.21 53.83
N SER A 339 1.22 33.51 54.23
CA SER A 339 1.91 33.78 55.50
C SER A 339 2.55 35.17 55.55
N GLN A 340 3.10 35.64 54.42
CA GLN A 340 3.65 37.00 54.31
C GLN A 340 2.55 38.07 54.41
N LEU A 341 1.41 37.89 53.73
CA LEU A 341 0.28 38.81 53.81
C LEU A 341 -0.31 38.90 55.23
N LEU A 342 -0.45 37.78 55.94
CA LEU A 342 -0.86 37.73 57.34
C LEU A 342 0.09 38.52 58.26
N ASN A 343 1.39 38.48 58.00
CA ASN A 343 2.39 39.22 58.77
C ASN A 343 2.43 40.73 58.44
N VAL A 344 1.94 41.16 57.28
CA VAL A 344 1.81 42.59 56.94
C VAL A 344 0.54 43.19 57.55
N ALA A 345 -0.57 42.43 57.55
CA ALA A 345 -1.84 42.88 58.11
C ALA A 345 -1.79 43.12 59.64
N THR A 346 -0.89 42.45 60.37
CA THR A 346 -0.74 42.61 61.83
C THR A 346 0.12 43.82 62.25
N VAL A 347 0.76 44.51 61.30
CA VAL A 347 1.64 45.67 61.60
C VAL A 347 0.88 47.02 61.48
N THR A 348 -0.37 47.02 61.02
CA THR A 348 -1.14 48.25 60.76
C THR A 348 -2.08 48.72 61.88
N SER A 349 -2.00 48.14 63.08
CA SER A 349 -2.76 48.60 64.26
C SER A 349 -1.85 49.07 65.40
N VAL A 350 -1.49 50.35 65.40
CA VAL A 350 -0.95 51.07 66.56
C VAL A 350 -1.89 52.21 66.95
N SER A 351 -2.49 52.09 68.13
CA SER A 351 -2.91 53.22 68.97
C SER A 351 -3.13 52.71 70.40
N ASP A 352 -2.60 53.44 71.39
CA ASP A 352 -2.61 53.09 72.82
C ASP A 352 -4.04 53.18 73.43
N CYS A 353 -4.36 52.77 74.67
CA CYS A 353 -3.57 52.82 75.92
C CYS A 353 -4.24 52.06 77.11
N VAL A 354 -3.53 52.06 78.26
CA VAL A 354 -3.99 51.80 79.66
C VAL A 354 -4.00 50.35 80.18
N SER A 355 -3.48 50.22 81.41
CA SER A 355 -3.35 49.00 82.21
C SER A 355 -4.21 49.09 83.48
N GLN A 356 -5.01 48.06 83.79
CA GLN A 356 -5.49 47.78 85.16
C GLN A 356 -6.12 46.37 85.37
N LYS A 357 -5.56 45.64 86.34
CA LYS A 357 -6.16 44.64 87.29
C LYS A 357 -7.24 43.62 86.84
N VAL A 358 -6.80 42.35 86.69
CA VAL A 358 -7.26 41.08 87.35
C VAL A 358 -8.55 41.18 88.21
N PRO A 359 -9.59 40.32 88.02
CA PRO A 359 -9.54 38.94 88.55
C PRO A 359 -10.24 37.77 87.80
N HIS A 360 -9.81 36.56 88.19
CA HIS A 360 -10.41 35.24 87.94
C HIS A 360 -11.92 35.18 88.24
N TYR A 361 -12.71 34.50 87.38
CA TYR A 361 -13.82 33.60 87.77
C TYR A 361 -14.11 32.57 86.65
N LEU A 362 -14.35 31.31 87.05
CA LEU A 362 -15.13 30.28 86.33
C LEU A 362 -16.52 30.24 87.00
N PRO A 363 -17.64 29.94 86.31
CA PRO A 363 -17.98 28.57 85.90
C PRO A 363 -18.72 28.53 84.52
N GLU A 364 -19.43 27.52 84.02
CA GLU A 364 -19.79 26.16 84.50
C GLU A 364 -20.01 25.18 83.32
N ARG A 365 -20.92 24.20 83.45
CA ARG A 365 -21.57 23.40 82.40
C ARG A 365 -23.07 23.36 82.65
N VAL A 366 -23.91 23.50 81.61
CA VAL A 366 -25.27 22.91 81.58
C VAL A 366 -25.50 22.28 80.19
N ASN A 367 -26.45 21.36 80.08
CA ASN A 367 -26.52 20.26 79.11
C ASN A 367 -27.93 20.15 78.46
N ARG A 368 -28.15 19.17 77.57
CA ARG A 368 -29.43 18.70 76.96
C ARG A 368 -30.02 19.57 75.83
N ASP A 369 -30.75 19.04 74.82
CA ASP A 369 -31.11 17.65 74.40
C ASP A 369 -31.27 17.66 72.85
N ASP A 370 -30.74 16.68 72.10
CA ASP A 370 -31.36 15.44 71.60
C ASP A 370 -32.13 15.57 70.26
N PHE A 371 -31.56 15.01 69.19
CA PHE A 371 -32.27 14.53 68.00
C PHE A 371 -31.48 13.37 67.35
N GLN A 372 -32.19 12.31 66.96
CA GLN A 372 -31.60 10.99 66.73
C GLN A 372 -31.32 10.70 65.24
N ASN A 373 -30.04 10.45 64.92
CA ASN A 373 -29.47 9.37 64.10
C ASN A 373 -30.22 8.87 62.83
N PRO A 374 -29.53 8.66 61.68
CA PRO A 374 -28.90 7.35 61.47
C PRO A 374 -27.42 7.37 61.03
N LYS A 375 -26.71 6.29 61.35
CA LYS A 375 -25.28 6.07 61.04
C LYS A 375 -25.09 5.59 59.60
N ILE A 376 -24.10 6.14 58.91
CA ILE A 376 -23.40 5.47 57.79
C ILE A 376 -21.91 5.36 58.18
N PRO A 377 -21.27 4.18 58.16
CA PRO A 377 -19.88 4.04 58.56
C PRO A 377 -18.93 4.69 57.55
N LYS A 378 -18.16 5.69 57.99
CA LYS A 378 -16.97 6.13 57.25
C LYS A 378 -15.85 5.09 57.45
N PRO A 379 -15.15 4.63 56.39
CA PRO A 379 -14.00 3.75 56.55
C PRO A 379 -12.91 4.49 57.34
N SER A 380 -12.41 3.87 58.40
CA SER A 380 -11.35 4.43 59.23
C SER A 380 -10.07 4.62 58.42
N ALA A 381 -9.41 5.76 58.60
CA ALA A 381 -8.12 6.07 57.98
C ALA A 381 -7.08 4.96 58.22
N PRO A 382 -6.14 4.72 57.29
CA PRO A 382 -5.15 3.67 57.43
C PRO A 382 -4.28 3.92 58.67
N THR A 383 -4.42 3.05 59.66
CA THR A 383 -3.62 3.11 60.89
C THR A 383 -2.15 2.92 60.55
N VAL A 384 -1.34 3.94 60.83
CA VAL A 384 0.12 3.85 60.66
C VAL A 384 0.63 2.74 61.58
N PHE A 385 1.36 1.78 61.00
CA PHE A 385 1.94 0.66 61.72
C PHE A 385 3.46 0.78 61.80
N CYS A 386 4.01 0.21 62.87
CA CYS A 386 5.42 0.33 63.20
C CYS A 386 6.28 -0.64 62.36
N TYR A 387 7.18 -0.09 61.55
CA TYR A 387 8.18 -0.85 60.77
C TYR A 387 9.27 -1.56 61.60
N LYS A 388 9.10 -1.69 62.91
CA LYS A 388 10.02 -2.40 63.82
C LYS A 388 9.36 -3.64 64.47
N CYS A 389 8.17 -3.48 65.06
CA CYS A 389 7.43 -4.58 65.70
C CYS A 389 6.16 -5.02 64.96
N GLY A 390 5.72 -4.27 63.94
CA GLY A 390 4.50 -4.56 63.19
C GLY A 390 3.19 -4.17 63.87
N GLU A 391 3.20 -3.51 65.03
CA GLU A 391 1.99 -3.07 65.74
C GLU A 391 1.44 -1.73 65.20
N ASP A 392 0.15 -1.46 65.40
CA ASP A 392 -0.49 -0.22 64.93
C ASP A 392 -0.39 0.91 65.97
N GLY A 393 -0.48 2.17 65.50
CA GLY A 393 -0.65 3.34 66.36
C GLY A 393 0.63 4.03 66.82
N HIS A 394 1.82 3.57 66.40
CA HIS A 394 3.09 4.25 66.69
C HIS A 394 4.12 4.05 65.57
N THR A 395 5.16 4.88 65.54
CA THR A 395 6.24 4.79 64.53
C THR A 395 7.49 4.12 65.07
N LYS A 396 8.44 3.74 64.18
CA LYS A 396 9.75 3.16 64.57
C LYS A 396 10.54 4.03 65.57
N ARG A 397 10.28 5.34 65.62
CA ARG A 397 10.93 6.30 66.53
C ARG A 397 10.45 6.18 67.98
N GLU A 398 9.22 5.71 68.20
CA GLU A 398 8.59 5.59 69.52
C GLU A 398 8.52 4.12 70.02
N CYS A 399 9.02 3.18 69.22
CA CYS A 399 8.87 1.74 69.43
C CYS A 399 9.85 1.19 70.48
N LYS A 400 9.32 0.85 71.68
CA LYS A 400 10.07 0.14 72.74
C LYS A 400 10.07 -1.39 72.61
N ALA A 401 9.26 -1.95 71.72
CA ALA A 401 9.15 -3.40 71.50
C ALA A 401 10.37 -4.01 70.77
N PRO A 402 10.67 -5.32 70.95
CA PRO A 402 11.67 -6.05 70.15
C PRO A 402 11.31 -6.07 68.65
N GLU A 403 12.28 -6.38 67.79
CA GLU A 403 12.07 -6.39 66.35
C GLU A 403 11.34 -7.66 65.87
N ASP A 404 10.25 -7.49 65.12
CA ASP A 404 9.46 -8.58 64.53
C ASP A 404 9.26 -8.32 63.03
N LEU A 405 10.27 -8.72 62.25
CA LEU A 405 10.26 -8.60 60.80
C LEU A 405 9.18 -9.47 60.14
N ARG A 406 8.70 -10.53 60.82
CA ARG A 406 7.65 -11.42 60.27
C ARG A 406 6.30 -10.71 60.24
N LYS A 407 5.90 -10.06 61.34
CA LYS A 407 4.67 -9.23 61.37
C LYS A 407 4.73 -8.07 60.38
N VAL A 408 5.87 -7.37 60.30
CA VAL A 408 6.06 -6.24 59.36
C VAL A 408 5.87 -6.71 57.92
N ASN A 409 6.53 -7.80 57.50
CA ASN A 409 6.38 -8.36 56.15
C ASN A 409 4.95 -8.84 55.87
N GLN A 410 4.28 -9.47 56.84
CA GLN A 410 2.89 -9.91 56.69
C GLN A 410 1.92 -8.73 56.49
N LYS A 411 2.14 -7.60 57.18
CA LYS A 411 1.36 -6.37 56.98
C LYS A 411 1.63 -5.71 55.64
N LEU A 412 2.90 -5.63 55.20
CA LEU A 412 3.27 -5.10 53.89
C LEU A 412 2.58 -5.88 52.75
N ILE A 413 2.63 -7.23 52.80
CA ILE A 413 1.94 -8.08 51.82
C ILE A 413 0.41 -7.87 51.86
N LYS A 414 -0.19 -7.71 53.05
CA LYS A 414 -1.62 -7.45 53.19
C LYS A 414 -2.03 -6.10 52.59
N MET A 415 -1.25 -5.04 52.81
CA MET A 415 -1.50 -3.73 52.18
C MET A 415 -1.35 -3.77 50.66
N HIS A 416 -0.29 -4.42 50.15
CA HIS A 416 -0.05 -4.51 48.71
C HIS A 416 -1.12 -5.33 47.96
N ARG A 417 -1.79 -6.28 48.64
CA ARG A 417 -2.97 -7.00 48.12
C ARG A 417 -4.26 -6.17 48.14
N LEU A 418 -4.43 -5.28 49.11
CA LEU A 418 -5.64 -4.44 49.23
C LEU A 418 -5.66 -3.28 48.21
N GLN A 419 -4.51 -2.82 47.73
CA GLN A 419 -4.44 -1.77 46.69
C GLN A 419 -4.71 -2.28 45.27
N GLY A 420 -4.75 -3.60 45.04
CA GLY A 420 -4.85 -4.19 43.70
C GLY A 420 -6.27 -4.45 43.16
N ASN A 421 -7.33 -4.11 43.92
CA ASN A 421 -8.68 -4.57 43.58
C ASN A 421 -9.75 -3.46 43.75
N TRP A 422 -9.67 -2.42 42.91
CA TRP A 422 -10.78 -1.48 42.73
C TRP A 422 -11.79 -2.04 41.72
N SER A 423 -12.98 -2.39 42.21
CA SER A 423 -14.14 -2.65 41.36
C SER A 423 -14.62 -1.34 40.73
N GLY A 424 -14.63 -1.26 39.40
CA GLY A 424 -15.26 -0.15 38.69
C GLY A 424 -16.75 -0.07 39.04
N ALA A 425 -17.24 1.16 39.28
CA ALA A 425 -18.67 1.42 39.40
C ALA A 425 -19.34 1.19 38.03
N GLN A 426 -20.60 0.73 38.07
CA GLN A 426 -21.46 0.50 36.90
C GLN A 426 -21.87 1.81 36.22
#